data_AF-A0A8S2ZUE4-F1
#
_entry.id   AF-A0A8S2ZUE4-F1
#
_cell.length_a   1.000
_cell.length_b   1.000
_cell.length_c   1.000
_cell.angle_alpha   90.00
_cell.angle_beta   90.00
_cell.angle_gamma   90.00
#
_symmetry.space_group_name_H-M   'P 1'
#
loop_
_entity.id
_entity.type
_entity.pdbx_description
1 polymer ?
#
loop_
_entity_poly.entity_id
_entity_poly.type
_entity_poly.pdbx_seq_one_letter_code
_entity_poly.pdbx_strand_id
1 'polypeptide(L)'
;GIANHILEVLNELQLDPDRLVAQSYDYANNMSGQLNGVQAKISDKLQRKIKYISCSGHRSNTVIKHACEASLDINCLVGTLQNIYNFFTSSTKRLTILNDKYTSNLFTLIPKITSTKRWGGKYQVLKAVYECFREIVEALDEITDDSENFDKDTRNEANSINTNMKTFNFITYL
;
A
#
# COMPACT_ATOMS: atom_id res chain seq x y z
N GLY A 1 -2.79 -12.53 -24.80
CA GLY A 1 -1.87 -12.62 -23.64
C GLY A 1 -0.97 -11.40 -23.62
N ILE A 2 -0.42 -11.01 -22.45
CA ILE A 2 0.23 -9.70 -22.23
C ILE A 2 1.25 -9.33 -23.32
N ALA A 3 2.11 -10.26 -23.75
CA ALA A 3 3.09 -10.01 -24.82
C ALA A 3 2.47 -9.61 -26.18
N ASN A 4 1.35 -10.22 -26.58
CA ASN A 4 0.65 -9.83 -27.81
C ASN A 4 0.08 -8.42 -27.68
N HIS A 5 -0.54 -8.14 -26.54
CA HIS A 5 -1.15 -6.84 -26.29
C HIS A 5 -0.11 -5.71 -26.32
N ILE A 6 1.09 -5.94 -25.79
CA ILE A 6 2.20 -4.97 -25.89
C ILE A 6 2.56 -4.70 -27.36
N LEU A 7 2.68 -5.74 -28.18
CA LEU A 7 3.01 -5.57 -29.61
C LEU A 7 1.87 -4.90 -30.40
N GLU A 8 0.61 -5.23 -30.09
CA GLU A 8 -0.57 -4.57 -30.66
C GLU A 8 -0.54 -3.06 -30.34
N VAL A 9 -0.33 -2.69 -29.08
CA VAL A 9 -0.25 -1.28 -28.66
C VAL A 9 0.93 -0.55 -29.32
N LEU A 10 2.09 -1.19 -29.48
CA LEU A 10 3.21 -0.60 -30.21
C LEU A 10 2.81 -0.28 -31.66
N ASN A 11 2.16 -1.23 -32.35
CA ASN A 11 1.69 -1.03 -33.72
C ASN A 11 0.63 0.07 -33.82
N GLU A 12 -0.33 0.12 -32.89
CA GLU A 12 -1.36 1.18 -32.80
C GLU A 12 -0.73 2.57 -32.64
N LEU A 13 0.34 2.66 -31.84
CA LEU A 13 1.11 3.88 -31.64
C LEU A 13 2.11 4.17 -32.79
N GLN A 14 2.09 3.37 -33.86
CA GLN A 14 3.01 3.46 -35.00
C GLN A 14 4.48 3.34 -34.59
N LEU A 15 4.75 2.63 -33.50
CA LEU A 15 6.09 2.30 -33.02
C LEU A 15 6.50 0.94 -33.55
N ASP A 16 7.52 0.95 -34.41
CA ASP A 16 8.10 -0.26 -35.01
C ASP A 16 8.66 -1.21 -33.94
N PRO A 17 8.06 -2.41 -33.74
CA PRO A 17 8.54 -3.38 -32.77
C PRO A 17 9.97 -3.89 -33.05
N ASP A 18 10.43 -3.84 -34.30
CA ASP A 18 11.80 -4.28 -34.64
C ASP A 18 12.85 -3.36 -34.03
N ARG A 19 12.49 -2.12 -33.67
CA ARG A 19 13.37 -1.16 -32.98
C ARG A 19 13.40 -1.34 -31.46
N LEU A 20 12.70 -2.32 -30.90
CA LEU A 20 12.64 -2.55 -29.45
C LEU A 20 14.00 -2.97 -28.84
N VAL A 21 14.76 -2.07 -28.24
CA VAL A 21 16.10 -2.43 -27.73
C VAL A 21 16.05 -3.25 -26.43
N ALA A 22 15.14 -2.89 -25.53
CA ALA A 22 15.03 -3.50 -24.21
C ALA A 22 13.58 -3.46 -23.72
N GLN A 23 13.30 -4.32 -22.75
CA GLN A 23 12.01 -4.42 -22.08
C GLN A 23 12.23 -4.39 -20.56
N SER A 24 11.46 -3.59 -19.83
CA SER A 24 11.59 -3.48 -18.37
C SER A 24 10.24 -3.60 -17.67
N TYR A 25 10.07 -4.64 -16.86
CA TYR A 25 8.86 -4.91 -16.10
C TYR A 25 9.21 -5.45 -14.69
N ASP A 26 8.20 -5.75 -13.87
CA ASP A 26 8.41 -6.39 -12.57
C ASP A 26 8.94 -7.83 -12.68
N TYR A 27 9.30 -8.42 -11.55
CA TYR A 27 9.89 -9.75 -11.49
C TYR A 27 8.86 -10.88 -11.42
N ALA A 28 7.56 -10.58 -11.59
CA ALA A 28 6.53 -11.61 -11.52
C ALA A 28 6.76 -12.67 -12.61
N ASN A 29 6.52 -13.94 -12.29
CA ASN A 29 6.85 -15.06 -13.18
C ASN A 29 6.20 -14.95 -14.58
N ASN A 30 5.03 -14.33 -14.68
CA ASN A 30 4.36 -14.04 -15.95
C ASN A 30 5.10 -13.00 -16.80
N MET A 31 5.92 -12.13 -16.21
CA MET A 31 6.71 -11.11 -16.89
C MET A 31 8.15 -11.57 -17.11
N SER A 32 8.81 -12.03 -16.04
CA SER A 32 10.25 -12.35 -15.98
C SER A 32 10.58 -13.81 -16.36
N GLY A 33 9.57 -14.68 -16.50
CA GLY A 33 9.78 -16.10 -16.77
C GLY A 33 10.59 -16.35 -18.05
N GLN A 34 11.56 -17.25 -17.96
CA GLN A 34 12.49 -17.56 -19.06
C GLN A 34 11.85 -18.33 -20.23
N LEU A 35 10.74 -19.06 -19.98
CA LEU A 35 10.05 -19.87 -20.98
C LEU A 35 8.68 -19.29 -21.34
N ASN A 36 7.86 -18.98 -20.33
CA ASN A 36 6.47 -18.56 -20.52
C ASN A 36 6.22 -17.09 -20.16
N GLY A 37 7.26 -16.37 -19.73
CA GLY A 37 7.16 -14.97 -19.39
C GLY A 37 7.02 -14.08 -20.62
N VAL A 38 6.49 -12.87 -20.41
CA VAL A 38 6.42 -11.84 -21.46
C VAL A 38 7.80 -11.60 -22.07
N GLN A 39 8.86 -11.60 -21.26
CA GLN A 39 10.21 -11.34 -21.77
C GLN A 39 10.69 -12.35 -22.82
N ALA A 40 10.40 -13.63 -22.59
CA ALA A 40 10.72 -14.71 -23.52
C ALA A 40 9.85 -14.60 -24.77
N LYS A 41 8.53 -14.45 -24.57
CA LYS A 41 7.55 -14.39 -25.67
C LYS A 41 7.75 -13.23 -26.63
N ILE A 42 8.14 -12.05 -26.14
CA ILE A 42 8.47 -10.91 -27.02
C ILE A 42 9.73 -11.22 -27.84
N SER A 43 10.75 -11.82 -27.22
CA SER A 43 11.98 -12.20 -27.91
C SER A 43 11.72 -13.26 -28.98
N ASP A 44 10.89 -14.27 -28.67
CA ASP A 44 10.51 -15.32 -29.61
C ASP A 44 9.73 -14.75 -30.80
N LYS A 45 8.80 -13.81 -30.55
CA LYS A 45 7.99 -13.19 -31.62
C LYS A 45 8.80 -12.32 -32.56
N LEU A 46 9.76 -11.57 -32.02
CA LEU A 46 10.66 -10.72 -32.80
C LEU A 46 11.89 -11.49 -33.33
N GLN A 47 11.97 -12.80 -33.08
CA GLN A 47 13.07 -13.67 -33.50
C GLN A 47 14.45 -13.14 -33.11
N ARG A 48 14.53 -12.36 -32.02
CA ARG A 48 15.77 -11.83 -31.46
C ARG A 48 15.68 -11.65 -29.97
N LYS A 49 16.81 -11.78 -29.29
CA LYS A 49 16.89 -11.59 -27.85
C LYS A 49 16.70 -10.10 -27.49
N ILE A 50 15.56 -9.77 -26.88
CA ILE A 50 15.31 -8.44 -26.33
C ILE A 50 15.81 -8.39 -24.89
N LYS A 51 16.69 -7.43 -24.59
CA LYS A 51 17.26 -7.32 -23.24
C LYS A 51 16.17 -7.05 -22.21
N TYR A 52 15.99 -7.98 -21.27
CA TYR A 52 15.14 -7.76 -20.11
C TYR A 52 15.91 -7.04 -18.99
N ILE A 53 15.33 -5.96 -18.48
CA ILE A 53 15.86 -5.20 -17.36
C ILE A 53 14.81 -5.25 -16.25
N SER A 54 15.09 -5.99 -15.18
CA SER A 54 14.18 -6.07 -14.04
C SER A 54 13.99 -4.70 -13.39
N CYS A 55 12.75 -4.36 -13.01
CA CYS A 55 12.46 -3.11 -12.33
C CYS A 55 13.10 -3.06 -10.94
N SER A 56 14.08 -2.17 -10.74
CA SER A 56 14.75 -1.96 -9.44
C SER A 56 13.78 -1.61 -8.33
N GLY A 57 12.74 -0.82 -8.63
CA GLY A 57 11.70 -0.46 -7.65
C GLY A 57 10.96 -1.68 -7.08
N HIS A 58 10.76 -2.72 -7.90
CA HIS A 58 10.16 -3.96 -7.43
C HIS A 58 11.09 -4.73 -6.49
N ARG A 59 12.40 -4.78 -6.81
CA ARG A 59 13.41 -5.44 -5.95
C ARG A 59 13.54 -4.73 -4.60
N SER A 60 13.60 -3.40 -4.59
CA SER A 60 13.65 -2.62 -3.35
C SER A 60 12.40 -2.85 -2.50
N ASN A 61 11.21 -2.89 -3.12
CA ASN A 61 9.98 -3.16 -2.38
C ASN A 61 9.98 -4.54 -1.71
N THR A 62 10.54 -5.55 -2.38
CA THR A 62 10.68 -6.91 -1.82
C THR A 62 11.67 -6.96 -0.66
N VAL A 63 12.82 -6.28 -0.77
CA VAL A 63 13.81 -6.22 0.33
C VAL A 63 13.21 -5.55 1.56
N ILE A 64 12.57 -4.39 1.40
CA ILE A 64 11.95 -3.69 2.52
C ILE A 64 10.83 -4.55 3.13
N LYS A 65 10.06 -5.27 2.29
CA LYS A 65 9.03 -6.20 2.77
C LYS A 65 9.62 -7.28 3.66
N HIS A 66 10.66 -7.97 3.21
CA HIS A 66 11.28 -9.02 4.02
C HIS A 66 11.95 -8.47 5.28
N ALA A 67 12.61 -7.31 5.21
CA ALA A 67 13.23 -6.68 6.37
C ALA A 67 12.20 -6.37 7.47
N CYS A 68 11.03 -5.88 7.09
CA CYS A 68 9.96 -5.57 8.03
C CYS A 68 9.21 -6.81 8.49
N GLU A 69 8.99 -7.81 7.61
CA GLU A 69 8.42 -9.10 7.99
C GLU A 69 9.30 -9.87 8.98
N ALA A 70 10.61 -9.62 8.99
CA ALA A 70 11.54 -10.23 9.94
C ALA A 70 11.43 -9.68 11.37
N SER A 71 10.80 -8.51 11.58
CA SER A 71 10.62 -7.92 12.90
C SER A 71 9.16 -8.01 13.34
N LEU A 72 8.91 -8.70 14.46
CA LEU A 72 7.58 -8.77 15.06
C LEU A 72 7.05 -7.39 15.43
N ASP A 73 7.90 -6.52 15.97
CA ASP A 73 7.52 -5.16 16.34
C ASP A 73 7.08 -4.32 15.13
N ILE A 74 7.84 -4.39 14.03
CA ILE A 74 7.49 -3.66 12.80
C ILE A 74 6.21 -4.25 12.19
N ASN A 75 6.02 -5.57 12.24
CA ASN A 75 4.77 -6.19 11.82
C ASN A 75 3.58 -5.71 12.66
N CYS A 76 3.75 -5.61 13.98
CA CYS A 76 2.72 -5.07 14.88
C CYS A 76 2.41 -3.60 14.56
N LEU A 77 3.42 -2.75 14.36
CA LEU A 77 3.24 -1.36 13.93
C LEU A 77 2.41 -1.29 12.64
N VAL A 78 2.84 -2.00 11.59
CA VAL A 78 2.17 -2.04 10.30
C VAL A 78 0.73 -2.57 10.42
N GLY A 79 0.50 -3.57 11.28
CA GLY A 79 -0.83 -4.11 11.56
C GLY A 79 -1.74 -3.06 12.21
N THR A 80 -1.24 -2.33 13.21
CA THR A 80 -1.99 -1.26 13.85
C THR A 80 -2.31 -0.12 12.88
N LEU A 81 -1.36 0.29 12.02
CA LEU A 81 -1.61 1.28 10.97
C LEU A 81 -2.74 0.83 10.02
N GLN A 82 -2.76 -0.45 9.65
CA GLN A 82 -3.81 -1.02 8.80
C GLN A 82 -5.17 -1.06 9.53
N ASN A 83 -5.17 -1.36 10.83
CA ASN A 83 -6.38 -1.38 11.65
C ASN A 83 -7.00 0.02 11.78
N ILE A 84 -6.19 1.06 12.06
CA ILE A 84 -6.63 2.46 12.09
C ILE A 84 -7.35 2.81 10.79
N TYR A 85 -6.74 2.48 9.64
CA TYR A 85 -7.36 2.75 8.36
C TYR A 85 -8.68 2.02 8.14
N ASN A 86 -8.67 0.70 8.33
CA ASN A 86 -9.86 -0.12 8.10
C ASN A 86 -11.01 0.34 8.98
N PHE A 87 -10.71 0.70 10.22
CA PHE A 87 -11.67 1.20 11.19
C PHE A 87 -12.33 2.50 10.70
N PHE A 88 -11.55 3.55 10.41
CA PHE A 88 -12.14 4.83 9.99
C PHE A 88 -12.78 4.77 8.59
N THR A 89 -12.23 4.00 7.64
CA THR A 89 -12.75 3.98 6.26
C THR A 89 -13.99 3.14 6.04
N SER A 90 -14.25 2.17 6.90
CA SER A 90 -15.43 1.32 6.78
C SER A 90 -16.73 1.98 7.24
N SER A 91 -16.66 3.20 7.80
CA SER A 91 -17.84 3.97 8.22
C SER A 91 -17.65 5.46 7.99
N THR A 92 -18.54 6.05 7.17
CA THR A 92 -18.57 7.50 6.95
C THR A 92 -18.73 8.28 8.26
N LYS A 93 -19.51 7.74 9.23
CA LYS A 93 -19.70 8.37 10.54
C LYS A 93 -18.40 8.46 11.34
N ARG A 94 -17.64 7.35 11.41
CA ARG A 94 -16.34 7.32 12.10
C ARG A 94 -15.32 8.24 11.41
N LEU A 95 -15.33 8.22 10.08
CA LEU A 95 -14.50 9.09 9.27
C LEU A 95 -14.77 10.58 9.54
N THR A 96 -16.05 10.96 9.64
CA THR A 96 -16.45 12.33 9.98
C THR A 96 -15.93 12.76 11.34
N ILE A 97 -16.06 11.93 12.38
CA ILE A 97 -15.54 12.24 13.72
C ILE A 97 -14.03 12.55 13.66
N LEU A 98 -13.25 11.74 12.95
CA LEU A 98 -11.82 11.98 12.79
C LEU A 98 -11.52 13.27 12.01
N ASN A 99 -12.30 13.56 10.96
CA ASN A 99 -12.17 14.82 10.21
C ASN A 99 -12.48 16.04 11.09
N ASP A 100 -13.47 15.94 11.97
CA ASP A 100 -13.91 17.06 12.82
C ASP A 100 -12.87 17.40 13.90
N LYS A 101 -12.06 16.43 14.32
CA LYS A 101 -10.93 16.67 15.24
C LYS A 101 -9.75 17.37 14.56
N TYR A 102 -9.65 17.34 13.24
CA TYR A 102 -8.47 17.82 12.52
C TYR A 102 -8.72 19.16 11.81
N THR A 103 -7.96 20.19 12.17
CA THR A 103 -8.15 21.57 11.69
C THR A 103 -7.56 21.88 10.31
N SER A 104 -6.95 20.92 9.59
CA SER A 104 -6.38 21.17 8.24
C SER A 104 -6.80 20.10 7.22
N ASN A 105 -7.17 20.56 6.01
CA ASN A 105 -7.78 19.82 4.90
C ASN A 105 -7.36 18.34 4.76
N LEU A 106 -8.14 17.44 5.38
CA LEU A 106 -7.89 15.99 5.47
C LEU A 106 -8.27 15.18 4.21
N PHE A 107 -8.70 15.82 3.12
CA PHE A 107 -9.04 15.12 1.87
C PHE A 107 -7.89 14.28 1.26
N THR A 108 -6.70 14.32 1.85
CA THR A 108 -5.52 13.56 1.41
C THR A 108 -4.99 12.50 2.38
N LEU A 109 -5.47 12.39 3.62
CA LEU A 109 -4.83 11.49 4.59
C LEU A 109 -5.33 10.05 4.49
N ILE A 110 -6.65 9.87 4.43
CA ILE A 110 -7.29 8.55 4.45
C ILE A 110 -7.28 7.86 3.07
N PRO A 111 -7.47 8.57 1.95
CA PRO A 111 -7.22 7.98 0.63
C PRO A 111 -5.74 7.62 0.37
N LYS A 112 -4.77 8.14 1.14
CA LYS A 112 -3.35 7.75 1.03
C LYS A 112 -3.01 6.46 1.76
N ILE A 113 -3.87 5.99 2.65
CA ILE A 113 -3.74 4.66 3.25
C ILE A 113 -4.25 3.56 2.28
N THR A 114 -4.62 3.93 1.05
CA THR A 114 -5.07 2.99 0.05
C THR A 114 -3.94 2.11 -0.50
N SER A 115 -4.18 0.80 -0.40
CA SER A 115 -3.93 -0.22 -1.42
C SER A 115 -2.50 -0.57 -1.83
N THR A 116 -1.46 0.07 -1.32
CA THR A 116 -0.13 -0.35 -1.77
C THR A 116 0.36 -1.54 -0.92
N LYS A 117 0.35 -2.72 -1.54
CA LYS A 117 1.35 -3.78 -1.26
C LYS A 117 2.80 -3.28 -1.43
N ARG A 118 3.02 -1.97 -1.57
CA ARG A 118 4.28 -1.29 -1.84
C ARG A 118 4.62 -0.39 -0.65
N TRP A 119 5.84 -0.52 -0.14
CA TRP A 119 6.38 0.25 0.99
C TRP A 119 6.36 1.76 0.81
N GLY A 120 6.43 2.24 -0.43
CA GLY A 120 6.31 3.67 -0.72
C GLY A 120 5.02 4.30 -0.20
N GLY A 121 3.89 3.56 -0.18
CA GLY A 121 2.67 4.06 0.43
C GLY A 121 2.64 3.88 1.95
N LYS A 122 3.25 2.81 2.49
CA LYS A 122 3.33 2.62 3.96
C LYS A 122 4.04 3.76 4.68
N TYR A 123 5.08 4.35 4.08
CA TYR A 123 5.74 5.53 4.64
C TYR A 123 4.79 6.74 4.74
N GLN A 124 3.96 6.96 3.70
CA GLN A 124 3.00 8.07 3.72
C GLN A 124 1.94 7.88 4.81
N VAL A 125 1.53 6.63 5.04
CA VAL A 125 0.62 6.26 6.14
C VAL A 125 1.25 6.49 7.50
N LEU A 126 2.49 6.03 7.69
CA LEU A 126 3.22 6.24 8.94
C LEU A 126 3.33 7.72 9.27
N LYS A 127 3.79 8.52 8.29
CA LYS A 127 3.92 9.97 8.42
C LYS A 127 2.59 10.63 8.78
N ALA A 128 1.51 10.23 8.11
CA ALA A 128 0.17 10.72 8.39
C ALA A 128 -0.29 10.41 9.82
N VAL A 129 -0.10 9.17 10.28
CA VAL A 129 -0.48 8.77 11.65
C VAL A 129 0.39 9.48 12.69
N TYR A 130 1.68 9.72 12.40
CA TYR A 130 2.56 10.51 13.25
C TYR A 130 2.08 11.97 13.38
N GLU A 131 1.77 12.62 12.25
CA GLU A 131 1.29 14.00 12.22
C GLU A 131 -0.07 14.18 12.90
N CYS A 132 -0.94 13.16 12.85
CA CYS A 132 -2.30 13.20 13.39
C CYS A 132 -2.50 12.32 14.62
N PHE A 133 -1.41 11.96 15.32
CA PHE A 133 -1.47 10.95 16.38
C PHE A 133 -2.49 11.32 17.47
N ARG A 134 -2.46 12.59 17.89
CA ARG A 134 -3.32 13.10 18.95
C ARG A 134 -4.79 13.05 18.55
N GLU A 135 -5.11 13.51 17.35
CA GLU A 135 -6.48 13.61 16.86
C GLU A 135 -7.08 12.22 16.57
N ILE A 136 -6.25 11.27 16.13
CA ILE A 136 -6.65 9.86 16.03
C ILE A 136 -7.00 9.31 17.40
N VAL A 137 -6.18 9.55 18.42
CA VAL A 137 -6.44 9.11 19.80
C VAL A 137 -7.73 9.74 20.33
N GLU A 138 -7.91 11.05 20.17
CA GLU A 138 -9.13 11.76 20.61
C GLU A 138 -10.38 11.24 19.90
N ALA A 139 -10.31 10.94 18.61
CA ALA A 139 -11.43 10.36 17.86
C ALA A 139 -11.75 8.92 18.31
N LEU A 140 -10.74 8.10 18.61
CA LEU A 140 -10.94 6.75 19.13
C LEU A 140 -11.54 6.77 20.53
N ASP A 141 -11.06 7.66 21.41
CA ASP A 141 -11.62 7.85 22.77
C ASP A 141 -13.09 8.27 22.70
N GLU A 142 -13.45 9.24 21.83
CA GLU A 142 -14.84 9.65 21.61
C GLU A 142 -15.73 8.48 21.16
N ILE A 143 -15.28 7.69 20.18
CA ILE A 143 -16.04 6.54 19.70
C ILE A 143 -16.17 5.47 20.79
N THR A 144 -15.12 5.22 21.59
CA THR A 144 -15.16 4.25 22.69
C THR A 144 -16.20 4.61 23.75
N ASP A 145 -16.34 5.89 24.08
CA ASP A 145 -17.24 6.35 25.15
C ASP A 145 -18.69 6.55 24.68
N ASP A 146 -18.93 6.71 23.39
CA ASP A 146 -20.26 6.99 22.82
C ASP A 146 -21.12 5.73 22.63
N SER A 147 -21.74 5.29 23.73
CA SER A 147 -22.66 4.14 23.76
C SER A 147 -24.00 4.36 23.04
N GLU A 148 -24.36 5.60 22.75
CA GLU A 148 -25.63 5.94 22.11
C GLU A 148 -25.54 5.76 20.59
N ASN A 149 -24.38 6.08 20.02
CA ASN A 149 -24.16 6.11 18.59
C ASN A 149 -23.40 4.92 18.02
N PHE A 150 -22.74 4.12 18.86
CA PHE A 150 -21.90 2.99 18.45
C PHE A 150 -22.20 1.73 19.26
N ASP A 151 -22.28 0.60 18.55
CA ASP A 151 -22.50 -0.71 19.15
C ASP A 151 -21.27 -1.15 19.98
N LYS A 152 -21.47 -2.17 20.81
CA LYS A 152 -20.43 -2.68 21.71
C LYS A 152 -19.16 -3.13 20.97
N ASP A 153 -19.30 -3.75 19.80
CA ASP A 153 -18.16 -4.32 19.09
C ASP A 153 -17.32 -3.21 18.45
N THR A 154 -17.97 -2.21 17.84
CA THR A 154 -17.29 -1.00 17.34
C THR A 154 -16.51 -0.29 18.44
N ARG A 155 -17.10 -0.13 19.62
CA ARG A 155 -16.44 0.55 20.76
C ARG A 155 -15.25 -0.24 21.31
N ASN A 156 -15.38 -1.57 21.38
CA ASN A 156 -14.28 -2.45 21.78
C ASN A 156 -13.13 -2.42 20.76
N GLU A 157 -13.46 -2.41 19.46
CA GLU A 157 -12.47 -2.28 18.39
C GLU A 157 -11.73 -0.94 18.48
N ALA A 158 -12.45 0.17 18.68
CA ALA A 158 -11.86 1.49 18.91
C ALA A 158 -10.88 1.51 20.09
N ASN A 159 -11.30 0.95 21.22
CA ASN A 159 -10.49 0.89 22.43
C ASN A 159 -9.24 0.03 22.25
N SER A 160 -9.37 -1.09 21.54
CA SER A 160 -8.24 -1.97 21.21
C SER A 160 -7.20 -1.27 20.34
N ILE A 161 -7.64 -0.57 19.28
CA ILE A 161 -6.75 0.23 18.43
C ILE A 161 -6.05 1.32 19.25
N ASN A 162 -6.80 2.05 20.06
CA ASN A 162 -6.29 3.11 20.92
C ASN A 162 -5.24 2.61 21.92
N THR A 163 -5.50 1.48 22.57
CA THR A 163 -4.56 0.84 23.49
C THR A 163 -3.27 0.45 22.78
N ASN A 164 -3.37 -0.13 21.58
CA ASN A 164 -2.21 -0.50 20.76
C ASN A 164 -1.37 0.72 20.36
N MET A 165 -2.01 1.83 19.99
CA MET A 165 -1.33 3.08 19.66
C MET A 165 -0.57 3.69 20.85
N LYS A 166 -1.05 3.46 22.07
CA LYS A 166 -0.43 3.98 23.31
C LYS A 166 0.68 3.06 23.87
N THR A 167 1.00 1.95 23.20
CA THR A 167 2.10 1.06 23.64
C THR A 167 3.47 1.68 23.40
N PHE A 168 4.44 1.36 24.26
CA PHE A 168 5.82 1.84 24.13
C PHE A 168 6.40 1.53 22.74
N ASN A 169 6.24 0.29 22.26
CA ASN A 169 6.75 -0.14 20.97
C ASN A 169 6.11 0.68 19.84
N PHE A 170 4.78 0.85 19.84
CA PHE A 170 4.14 1.65 18.79
C PHE A 170 4.68 3.08 18.76
N ILE A 171 4.78 3.73 19.93
CA ILE A 171 5.29 5.11 20.04
C ILE A 171 6.75 5.23 19.62
N THR A 172 7.60 4.25 19.94
CA THR A 172 9.03 4.29 19.59
C THR A 172 9.33 4.01 18.12
N TYR A 173 8.47 3.23 17.44
CA TYR A 173 8.63 2.90 16.02
C TYR A 173 7.79 3.79 15.09
N LEU A 174 6.95 4.68 15.62
CA LEU A 174 6.15 5.66 14.87
C LEU A 174 7.01 6.83 14.37
#